data_AF-A0A7J6PDQ6-F1
#
_entry.id   AF-A0A7J6PDQ6-F1
#
_cell.length_a   1.000
_cell.length_b   1.000
_cell.length_c   1.000
_cell.angle_alpha   90.00
_cell.angle_beta   90.00
_cell.angle_gamma   90.00
#
_symmetry.space_group_name_H-M   'P 1'
#
loop_
_entity.id
_entity.type
_entity.pdbx_description
1 polymer ?
#
loop_
_entity_poly.entity_id
_entity_poly.type
_entity_poly.pdbx_seq_one_letter_code
_entity_poly.pdbx_strand_id
1 'polypeptide(L)'
;MVNKLSEVDPTWRQALATVDKTTLKVRMGIHTGQCLVGNVGAPSRMKYGLLGDKVNTASRLENCNKRYGTSVIISESVWREPGVADNFVCRPLDRVAVKGKSEGFTILEVLSSRSDASTQQLVLAGLHIRALEAYRNLDFHRAVELLKESGEKVSIDRRILARC
;
A
#
# COMPACT_ATOMS: atom_id res chain seq x y z
N MET A 1 -8.79 6.51 10.03
CA MET A 1 -8.15 7.67 9.35
C MET A 1 -8.71 7.92 7.95
N VAL A 2 -8.97 6.89 7.13
CA VAL A 2 -9.67 7.04 5.83
C VAL A 2 -11.04 7.73 6.00
N ASN A 3 -11.81 7.36 7.03
CA ASN A 3 -13.09 7.99 7.36
C ASN A 3 -12.98 9.41 7.92
N LYS A 4 -11.79 9.90 8.30
CA LYS A 4 -11.61 11.27 8.79
C LYS A 4 -11.36 12.28 7.67
N LEU A 5 -11.10 11.83 6.44
CA LEU A 5 -10.95 12.74 5.30
C LEU A 5 -12.26 13.46 4.95
N SER A 6 -13.41 12.83 5.24
CA SER A 6 -14.72 13.47 5.12
C SER A 6 -14.95 14.53 6.23
N GLU A 7 -14.23 14.46 7.35
CA GLU A 7 -14.30 15.41 8.47
C GLU A 7 -13.41 16.64 8.27
N VAL A 8 -12.61 16.68 7.19
CA VAL A 8 -11.76 17.84 6.88
C VAL A 8 -12.65 19.07 6.63
N ASP A 9 -12.28 20.15 7.32
CA ASP A 9 -13.02 21.39 7.54
C ASP A 9 -13.81 21.90 6.30
N PRO A 10 -15.11 22.25 6.46
CA PRO A 10 -15.97 22.75 5.38
C PRO A 10 -15.41 23.96 4.62
N THR A 11 -14.51 24.74 5.23
CA THR A 11 -13.80 25.86 4.59
C THR A 11 -12.96 25.39 3.40
N TRP A 12 -12.38 24.18 3.47
CA TRP A 12 -11.65 23.58 2.35
C TRP A 12 -12.57 23.12 1.22
N ARG A 13 -13.81 22.72 1.51
CA ARG A 13 -14.79 22.34 0.49
C ARG A 13 -15.25 23.55 -0.32
N GLN A 14 -15.38 24.72 0.32
CA GLN A 14 -15.66 25.99 -0.37
C GLN A 14 -14.49 26.42 -1.26
N ALA A 15 -13.24 26.27 -0.79
CA ALA A 15 -12.06 26.58 -1.60
C ALA A 15 -11.87 25.64 -2.81
N LEU A 16 -12.36 24.39 -2.72
CA LEU A 16 -12.37 23.43 -3.83
C LEU A 16 -13.59 23.60 -4.77
N ALA A 17 -14.63 24.36 -4.38
CA ALA A 17 -15.79 24.59 -5.25
C ALA A 17 -15.46 25.46 -6.48
N THR A 18 -14.40 26.26 -6.40
CA THR A 18 -13.85 27.08 -7.49
C THR A 18 -12.81 26.35 -8.35
N VAL A 19 -12.37 25.15 -7.94
CA VAL A 19 -11.41 24.29 -8.64
C VAL A 19 -12.08 22.94 -8.89
N ASP A 20 -12.62 22.74 -10.10
CA ASP A 20 -13.30 21.53 -10.59
C ASP A 20 -13.23 20.31 -9.64
N LYS A 21 -14.29 20.14 -8.83
CA LYS A 21 -14.65 19.08 -7.85
C LYS A 21 -13.75 17.83 -7.77
N THR A 22 -12.44 17.98 -7.56
CA THR A 22 -11.58 16.82 -7.31
C THR A 22 -11.65 16.46 -5.83
N THR A 23 -12.27 15.32 -5.54
CA THR A 23 -12.18 14.65 -4.24
C THR A 23 -10.71 14.58 -3.81
N LEU A 24 -10.39 15.06 -2.60
CA LEU A 24 -9.02 15.02 -2.08
C LEU A 24 -8.58 13.55 -1.98
N LYS A 25 -7.65 13.15 -2.85
CA LYS A 25 -7.06 11.80 -2.84
C LYS A 25 -5.74 11.85 -2.10
N VAL A 26 -5.67 11.15 -0.97
CA VAL A 26 -4.45 10.97 -0.20
C VAL A 26 -3.89 9.58 -0.48
N ARG A 27 -2.57 9.52 -0.68
CA ARG A 27 -1.83 8.25 -0.82
C ARG A 27 -0.85 8.12 0.33
N MET A 28 -0.68 6.91 0.82
CA MET A 28 0.18 6.61 1.96
C MET A 28 1.04 5.39 1.66
N GLY A 29 2.31 5.47 2.03
CA GLY A 29 3.27 4.38 1.99
C GLY A 29 3.83 4.15 3.38
N ILE A 30 3.73 2.93 3.91
CA ILE A 30 4.21 2.58 5.24
C ILE A 30 5.24 1.46 5.13
N HIS A 31 6.38 1.64 5.81
CA HIS A 31 7.46 0.67 5.83
C HIS A 31 8.08 0.58 7.23
N THR A 32 8.40 -0.64 7.65
CA THR A 32 9.19 -0.89 8.87
C THR A 32 10.59 -1.31 8.49
N GLY A 33 11.59 -0.68 9.11
CA GLY A 33 13.00 -1.03 8.98
C GLY A 33 13.89 -0.20 9.89
N GLN A 34 15.10 -0.71 10.16
CA GLN A 34 16.08 -0.01 10.98
C GLN A 34 16.57 1.27 10.28
N CYS A 35 16.70 2.35 11.06
CA CYS A 35 17.25 3.63 10.64
C CYS A 35 17.93 4.32 11.83
N LEU A 36 18.78 5.30 11.54
CA LEU A 36 19.38 6.16 12.55
C LEU A 36 18.42 7.32 12.85
N VAL A 37 18.24 7.63 14.13
CA VAL A 37 17.38 8.71 14.58
C VAL A 37 18.20 9.69 15.42
N GLY A 38 18.07 10.99 15.15
CA GLY A 38 18.76 12.00 15.94
C GLY A 38 18.61 13.41 15.40
N ASN A 39 19.26 14.36 16.09
CA ASN A 39 19.35 15.73 15.62
C ASN A 39 20.47 15.86 14.57
N VAL A 40 20.10 16.32 13.39
CA VAL A 40 21.00 16.51 12.26
C VAL A 40 20.94 17.98 11.83
N GLY A 41 22.09 18.63 11.70
CA GLY A 41 22.20 20.00 11.23
C GLY A 41 23.33 20.78 11.87
N ALA A 42 23.47 22.05 11.47
CA ALA A 42 24.38 22.97 12.13
C ALA A 42 23.82 23.39 13.50
N PRO A 43 24.65 23.85 14.46
CA PRO A 43 24.18 24.30 15.77
C PRO A 43 23.06 25.36 15.70
N SER A 44 23.08 26.21 14.68
CA SER A 44 22.08 27.25 14.45
C SER A 44 20.76 26.74 13.83
N ARG A 45 20.75 25.53 13.25
CA ARG A 45 19.56 24.88 12.65
C ARG A 45 19.65 23.36 12.75
N MET A 46 19.32 22.86 13.94
CA MET A 46 19.15 21.42 14.18
C MET A 46 17.75 20.96 13.81
N LYS A 47 17.64 19.79 13.16
CA LYS A 47 16.37 19.11 12.92
C LYS A 47 16.43 17.69 13.44
N TYR A 48 15.43 17.29 14.20
CA TYR A 48 15.25 15.88 14.55
C TYR A 48 14.78 15.13 13.31
N GLY A 49 15.52 14.09 12.91
CA GLY A 49 15.27 13.41 11.65
C GLY A 49 15.67 11.93 11.69
N LEU A 50 15.25 11.25 10.63
CA LEU A 50 15.59 9.85 10.36
C LEU A 50 16.60 9.82 9.21
N LEU A 51 17.62 8.97 9.33
CA LEU A 51 18.62 8.74 8.29
C LEU A 51 18.73 7.24 7.98
N GLY A 52 18.74 6.90 6.69
CA GLY A 52 18.97 5.55 6.21
C GLY A 52 18.10 5.19 5.01
N ASP A 53 18.55 4.20 4.23
CA ASP A 53 17.86 3.74 3.02
C ASP A 53 16.39 3.39 3.25
N LYS A 54 16.08 2.81 4.42
CA LYS A 54 14.74 2.32 4.77
C LYS A 54 13.73 3.46 4.89
N VAL A 55 14.16 4.67 5.28
CA VAL A 55 13.30 5.87 5.36
C VAL A 55 12.76 6.22 3.97
N ASN A 56 13.59 6.06 2.93
CA ASN A 56 13.20 6.33 1.55
C ASN A 56 12.29 5.26 0.94
N THR A 57 12.16 4.08 1.58
CA THR A 57 11.23 3.04 1.09
C THR A 57 9.78 3.50 1.23
N ALA A 58 9.42 4.15 2.34
CA ALA A 58 8.04 4.59 2.59
C ALA A 58 7.54 5.59 1.52
N SER A 59 8.35 6.56 1.13
CA SER A 59 8.00 7.52 0.07
C SER A 59 7.89 6.87 -1.31
N ARG A 60 8.67 5.81 -1.56
CA ARG A 60 8.55 5.01 -2.79
C ARG A 60 7.24 4.21 -2.82
N LEU A 61 6.81 3.67 -1.68
CA LEU A 61 5.53 2.98 -1.55
C LEU A 61 4.36 3.94 -1.75
N GLU A 62 4.43 5.15 -1.21
CA GLU A 62 3.43 6.20 -1.50
C GLU A 62 3.33 6.43 -3.01
N ASN A 63 4.46 6.62 -3.69
CA ASN A 63 4.47 6.81 -5.14
C ASN A 63 3.92 5.59 -5.91
N CYS A 64 4.15 4.37 -5.43
CA CYS A 64 3.58 3.15 -6.02
C CYS A 64 2.05 3.19 -6.03
N ASN A 65 1.39 3.80 -5.05
CA ASN A 65 -0.06 3.89 -5.02
C ASN A 65 -0.63 4.50 -6.30
N LYS A 66 0.04 5.51 -6.89
CA LYS A 66 -0.38 6.09 -8.17
C LYS A 66 -0.35 5.07 -9.32
N ARG A 67 0.62 4.16 -9.31
CA ARG A 67 0.79 3.13 -10.36
C ARG A 67 -0.21 1.99 -10.20
N TYR A 68 -0.50 1.60 -8.96
CA TYR A 68 -1.45 0.52 -8.66
C TYR A 68 -2.89 1.02 -8.56
N GLY A 69 -3.12 2.34 -8.44
CA GLY A 69 -4.46 2.91 -8.29
C GLY A 69 -5.03 2.77 -6.87
N THR A 70 -4.16 2.55 -5.88
CA THR A 70 -4.51 2.30 -4.48
C THR A 70 -4.37 3.58 -3.64
N SER A 71 -4.81 3.53 -2.38
CA SER A 71 -4.64 4.66 -1.44
C SER A 71 -3.59 4.40 -0.37
N VAL A 72 -3.48 3.18 0.13
CA VAL A 72 -2.53 2.83 1.19
C VAL A 72 -1.79 1.57 0.80
N ILE A 73 -0.47 1.67 0.66
CA ILE A 73 0.42 0.53 0.46
C ILE A 73 1.31 0.37 1.68
N ILE A 74 1.41 -0.86 2.15
CA ILE A 74 2.35 -1.27 3.19
C ILE A 74 3.33 -2.30 2.63
N SER A 75 4.54 -2.30 3.16
CA SER A 75 5.49 -3.40 2.90
C SER A 75 5.16 -4.63 3.74
N GLU A 76 5.62 -5.80 3.28
CA GLU A 76 5.58 -7.05 4.03
C GLU A 76 6.14 -6.94 5.46
N SER A 77 7.17 -6.11 5.70
CA SER A 77 7.68 -5.91 7.06
C SER A 77 6.64 -5.30 8.00
N VAL A 78 5.78 -4.39 7.52
CA VAL A 78 4.69 -3.81 8.29
C VAL A 78 3.60 -4.84 8.54
N TRP A 79 3.27 -5.65 7.52
CA TRP A 79 2.26 -6.70 7.66
C TRP A 79 2.62 -7.74 8.73
N ARG A 80 3.92 -8.00 8.93
CA ARG A 80 4.44 -8.93 9.94
C ARG A 80 4.52 -8.33 11.34
N GLU A 81 4.31 -7.03 11.51
CA GLU A 81 4.30 -6.43 12.85
C GLU A 81 3.08 -6.91 13.65
N PRO A 82 3.24 -7.15 14.98
CA PRO A 82 2.16 -7.62 15.83
C PRO A 82 0.90 -6.74 15.74
N GLY A 83 -0.25 -7.40 15.60
CA GLY A 83 -1.56 -6.75 15.55
C GLY A 83 -1.93 -6.16 14.18
N VAL A 84 -1.02 -6.07 13.19
CA VAL A 84 -1.41 -5.54 11.87
C VAL A 84 -2.33 -6.51 11.14
N ALA A 85 -1.95 -7.79 11.07
CA ALA A 85 -2.76 -8.81 10.42
C ALA A 85 -4.11 -9.07 11.12
N ASP A 86 -4.16 -8.86 12.44
CA ASP A 86 -5.36 -9.04 13.23
C ASP A 86 -6.33 -7.87 13.07
N ASN A 87 -5.83 -6.64 12.90
CA ASN A 87 -6.66 -5.43 12.88
C ASN A 87 -7.01 -4.93 11.47
N PHE A 88 -6.33 -5.41 10.43
CA PHE A 88 -6.52 -4.90 9.06
C PHE A 88 -6.72 -6.02 8.04
N VAL A 89 -7.57 -5.74 7.06
CA VAL A 89 -7.72 -6.58 5.87
C VAL A 89 -6.83 -6.01 4.78
N CYS A 90 -5.84 -6.79 4.37
CA CYS A 90 -4.89 -6.42 3.34
C CYS A 90 -4.92 -7.42 2.20
N ARG A 91 -4.64 -6.96 0.99
CA ARG A 91 -4.41 -7.83 -0.16
C ARG A 91 -2.97 -7.68 -0.68
N PRO A 92 -2.29 -8.77 -1.05
CA PRO A 92 -1.01 -8.64 -1.73
C PRO A 92 -1.19 -8.06 -3.14
N LEU A 93 -0.28 -7.17 -3.54
CA LEU A 93 -0.28 -6.54 -4.85
C LEU A 93 0.84 -7.04 -5.77
N ASP A 94 2.08 -7.02 -5.29
CA ASP A 94 3.24 -7.32 -6.11
C ASP A 94 4.49 -7.54 -5.24
N ARG A 95 5.55 -8.09 -5.83
CA ARG A 95 6.90 -8.07 -5.29
C ARG A 95 7.72 -7.00 -5.99
N VAL A 96 8.14 -5.97 -5.26
CA VAL A 96 8.90 -4.84 -5.80
C VAL A 96 10.37 -4.95 -5.44
N ALA A 97 11.24 -4.79 -6.44
CA ALA A 97 12.68 -4.70 -6.23
C ALA A 97 13.07 -3.28 -5.83
N VAL A 98 13.96 -3.16 -4.84
CA VAL A 98 14.58 -1.87 -4.52
C VAL A 98 15.81 -1.73 -5.40
N LYS A 99 15.93 -0.62 -6.13
CA LYS A 99 17.13 -0.30 -6.91
C LYS A 99 18.38 -0.45 -6.03
N GLY A 100 19.29 -1.34 -6.42
CA GLY A 100 20.54 -1.63 -5.69
C GLY A 100 20.46 -2.75 -4.64
N LYS A 101 19.35 -3.48 -4.50
CA LYS A 101 19.24 -4.66 -3.62
C LYS A 101 18.66 -5.85 -4.39
N SER A 102 19.26 -7.02 -4.20
CA SER A 102 18.89 -8.28 -4.85
C SER A 102 17.56 -8.85 -4.35
N GLU A 103 17.16 -8.56 -3.11
CA GLU A 103 15.90 -9.04 -2.54
C GLU A 103 14.78 -8.01 -2.68
N GLY A 104 13.84 -8.29 -3.59
CA GLY A 104 12.54 -7.62 -3.62
C GLY A 104 11.65 -8.10 -2.47
N PHE A 105 10.74 -7.24 -2.01
CA PHE A 105 9.78 -7.55 -0.95
C PHE A 105 8.34 -7.40 -1.43
N THR A 106 7.42 -8.09 -0.78
CA THR A 106 6.00 -8.03 -1.11
C THR A 106 5.40 -6.71 -0.62
N ILE A 107 4.56 -6.10 -1.44
CA ILE A 107 3.74 -4.95 -1.05
C ILE A 107 2.27 -5.36 -1.01
N LEU A 108 1.56 -4.80 -0.04
CA LEU A 108 0.15 -5.08 0.20
C LEU A 108 -0.63 -3.78 0.20
N GLU A 109 -1.85 -3.81 -0.32
CA GLU A 109 -2.83 -2.74 -0.12
C GLU A 109 -3.62 -2.99 1.16
N VAL A 110 -3.84 -1.94 1.95
CA VAL A 110 -4.78 -1.97 3.07
C VAL A 110 -6.16 -1.63 2.53
N LEU A 111 -7.09 -2.60 2.59
CA LEU A 111 -8.46 -2.43 2.10
C LEU A 111 -9.35 -1.77 3.15
N SER A 112 -9.25 -2.22 4.40
CA SER A 112 -10.04 -1.72 5.54
C SER A 112 -9.45 -2.16 6.88
N SER A 113 -9.97 -1.58 7.97
CA SER A 113 -9.93 -2.25 9.28
C SER A 113 -10.70 -3.56 9.20
N ARG A 114 -10.35 -4.53 10.05
CA ARG A 114 -11.05 -5.81 10.13
C ARG A 114 -12.48 -5.64 10.67
N SER A 115 -12.70 -4.69 11.57
CA SER A 115 -14.03 -4.38 12.11
C SER A 115 -15.00 -3.85 11.04
N ASP A 116 -14.49 -3.11 10.05
CA ASP A 116 -15.32 -2.40 9.07
C ASP A 116 -15.24 -3.06 7.68
N ALA A 117 -14.64 -4.26 7.59
CA ALA A 117 -14.43 -4.95 6.33
C ALA A 117 -15.76 -5.48 5.76
N SER A 118 -16.06 -5.10 4.53
CA SER A 118 -17.14 -5.72 3.76
C SER A 118 -16.78 -7.16 3.37
N THR A 119 -17.80 -8.00 3.16
CA THR A 119 -17.63 -9.36 2.63
C THR A 119 -16.84 -9.36 1.33
N GLN A 120 -17.08 -8.38 0.46
CA GLN A 120 -16.36 -8.23 -0.81
C GLN A 120 -14.85 -8.00 -0.59
N GLN A 121 -14.46 -7.16 0.37
CA GLN A 121 -13.04 -6.92 0.69
C GLN A 121 -12.37 -8.16 1.29
N LEU A 122 -13.08 -8.92 2.12
CA LEU A 122 -12.57 -10.18 2.69
C LEU A 122 -12.35 -11.24 1.60
N VAL A 123 -13.31 -11.40 0.69
CA VAL A 123 -13.20 -12.31 -0.47
C VAL A 123 -12.06 -11.88 -1.39
N LEU A 124 -11.98 -10.58 -1.71
CA LEU A 124 -10.91 -10.02 -2.54
C LEU A 124 -9.52 -10.30 -1.96
N ALA A 125 -9.33 -10.04 -0.66
CA ALA A 125 -8.08 -10.33 0.04
C ALA A 125 -7.72 -11.82 -0.03
N GLY A 126 -8.70 -12.71 0.23
CA GLY A 126 -8.49 -14.16 0.18
C GLY A 126 -8.11 -14.66 -1.22
N LEU A 127 -8.77 -14.16 -2.27
CA LEU A 127 -8.46 -14.51 -3.65
C LEU A 127 -7.05 -14.07 -4.05
N HIS A 128 -6.65 -12.84 -3.71
CA HIS A 128 -5.31 -12.33 -4.00
C HIS A 128 -4.21 -13.10 -3.26
N ILE A 129 -4.44 -13.50 -2.01
CA ILE A 129 -3.48 -14.33 -1.25
C ILE A 129 -3.26 -15.66 -1.97
N ARG A 130 -4.35 -16.38 -2.29
CA ARG A 130 -4.27 -17.67 -2.98
C ARG A 130 -3.68 -17.54 -4.38
N ALA A 131 -4.00 -16.46 -5.10
CA ALA A 131 -3.47 -16.19 -6.42
C ALA A 131 -1.94 -15.98 -6.38
N LEU A 132 -1.45 -15.20 -5.40
CA LEU A 132 -0.02 -14.99 -5.23
C LEU A 132 0.70 -16.28 -4.80
N GLU A 133 0.09 -17.10 -3.96
CA GLU A 133 0.62 -18.42 -3.60
C GLU A 133 0.72 -19.35 -4.81
N ALA A 134 -0.33 -19.44 -5.62
CA ALA A 134 -0.32 -20.22 -6.86
C ALA A 134 0.78 -19.73 -7.82
N TYR A 135 0.90 -18.41 -8.01
CA TYR A 135 1.96 -17.80 -8.81
C TYR A 135 3.36 -18.18 -8.31
N ARG A 136 3.58 -18.13 -6.98
CA ARG A 136 4.86 -18.50 -6.36
C ARG A 136 5.19 -19.99 -6.52
N ASN A 137 4.17 -20.82 -6.62
CA ASN A 137 4.29 -22.25 -6.89
C ASN A 137 4.35 -22.58 -8.39
N LEU A 138 4.47 -21.57 -9.26
CA LEU A 138 4.50 -21.69 -10.72
C LEU A 138 3.20 -22.26 -11.34
N ASP A 139 2.11 -22.29 -10.58
CA ASP A 139 0.78 -22.61 -11.08
C ASP A 139 0.10 -21.34 -11.61
N PHE A 140 0.59 -20.90 -12.77
CA PHE A 140 0.13 -19.67 -13.42
C PHE A 140 -1.32 -19.75 -13.85
N HIS A 141 -1.78 -20.93 -14.27
CA HIS A 141 -3.17 -21.15 -14.65
C HIS A 141 -4.09 -20.86 -13.47
N ARG A 142 -3.81 -21.44 -12.31
CA ARG A 142 -4.62 -21.23 -11.11
C ARG A 142 -4.54 -19.80 -10.61
N ALA A 143 -3.37 -19.18 -10.67
CA ALA A 143 -3.20 -17.78 -10.32
C ALA A 143 -4.10 -16.86 -11.18
N VAL A 144 -4.13 -17.10 -12.49
CA VAL A 144 -4.96 -16.34 -13.45
C VAL A 144 -6.45 -16.52 -13.15
N GLU A 145 -6.90 -17.74 -12.88
CA GLU A 145 -8.30 -18.02 -12.54
C GLU A 145 -8.74 -17.24 -11.29
N LEU A 146 -7.96 -17.32 -10.21
CA LEU A 146 -8.27 -16.67 -8.95
C LEU A 146 -8.30 -15.14 -9.07
N LEU A 147 -7.41 -14.56 -9.89
CA LEU A 147 -7.44 -13.11 -10.17
C LEU A 147 -8.68 -12.72 -10.98
N LYS A 148 -9.07 -13.51 -11.99
CA LYS A 148 -10.30 -13.26 -12.76
C LYS A 148 -11.55 -13.35 -11.90
N GLU A 149 -11.59 -14.30 -10.96
CA GLU A 149 -12.69 -14.49 -10.01
C GLU A 149 -12.87 -13.28 -9.08
N SER A 150 -11.79 -12.54 -8.81
CA SER A 150 -11.84 -11.34 -7.96
C SER A 150 -12.72 -10.21 -8.53
N GLY A 151 -12.95 -10.22 -9.85
CA GLY A 151 -13.84 -9.28 -10.53
C GLY A 151 -13.32 -7.83 -10.60
N GLU A 152 -12.10 -7.54 -10.13
CA GLU A 152 -11.54 -6.19 -10.23
C GLU A 152 -11.13 -5.87 -11.68
N LYS A 153 -11.63 -4.73 -12.20
CA LYS A 153 -11.26 -4.20 -13.54
C LYS A 153 -9.90 -3.49 -13.57
N VAL A 154 -9.01 -3.68 -12.60
CA VAL A 154 -7.93 -2.71 -12.33
C VAL A 154 -6.57 -3.17 -12.87
N SER A 155 -5.79 -2.21 -13.39
CA SER A 155 -4.36 -2.19 -13.77
C SER A 155 -3.40 -3.19 -13.08
N ILE A 156 -3.74 -3.66 -11.87
CA ILE A 156 -2.94 -4.50 -10.98
C ILE A 156 -2.89 -5.94 -11.50
N ASP A 157 -4.05 -6.53 -11.81
CA ASP A 157 -4.13 -7.92 -12.27
C ASP A 157 -3.41 -8.09 -13.59
N ARG A 158 -3.53 -7.13 -14.52
CA ARG A 158 -2.75 -7.15 -15.78
C ARG A 158 -1.25 -7.24 -15.58
N ARG A 159 -0.69 -6.78 -14.46
CA ARG A 159 0.76 -6.83 -14.22
C ARG A 159 1.21 -8.15 -13.66
N ILE A 160 0.42 -8.76 -12.77
CA ILE A 160 0.68 -10.13 -12.31
C ILE A 160 0.46 -11.07 -13.50
N LEU A 161 -0.67 -10.93 -14.21
CA LEU A 161 -1.00 -11.67 -15.42
C LEU A 161 0.00 -11.48 -16.56
N ALA A 162 0.68 -10.33 -16.68
CA ALA A 162 1.73 -10.13 -17.69
C ALA A 162 3.08 -10.78 -17.32
N ARG A 163 3.23 -11.31 -16.11
CA ARG A 163 4.40 -12.06 -15.66
C ARG A 163 4.13 -13.58 -15.56
N CYS A 164 2.86 -13.97 -15.51
CA CYS A 164 2.38 -15.33 -15.73
C CYS A 164 2.47 -15.70 -17.21
#